data_AF-A0A817XI79-F1
#
_entry.id   AF-A0A817XI79-F1
#
_cell.length_a   1.000
_cell.length_b   1.000
_cell.length_c   1.000
_cell.angle_alpha   90.00
_cell.angle_beta   90.00
_cell.angle_gamma   90.00
#
_symmetry.space_group_name_H-M   'P 1'
#
loop_
_entity.id
_entity.type
_entity.pdbx_description
1 polymer ?
#
loop_
_entity_poly.entity_id
_entity_poly.type
_entity_poly.pdbx_seq_one_letter_code
_entity_poly.pdbx_strand_id
1 'polypeptide(L)'
;MTSDTIFNNQDEINRQSKAGHFDIAQLEDDEDHPMILSPSSSTDDHSSPSTTTDYHPSPPTTTKVETFDDKSFSKLYDDWLEIDAELRLFEPKHKEYVVKLDEVESLKTKYRMEYDKYKKKLDQLQEDIKELKKTYSKKDEITKKNVSNSSPTNLKNSQSTTNLERRKSSLSIPLTTTPRPLTSINSSPSLDKIVNTLSTLERLNLISDQVQANSLYLSRVADTLPRKDSYLKVILGGVDVSILNKADKWTYKQEYEKFKFIVTCISLVSSLVIWSLTSRYRAFDALFHFLLVWYYCTLTIRESILVVNGSHINPWWRAHHFVSTVATAILLTWPESASYHTFRTQFFVFSFYLSFVQVLQFYYQRGCLYRLRALGETHDMEITIEGFHRWMFRGLSFLVPFLLVGYLFQLYNAYTLWELAHVSSTHEWQVMVLAIIFFLLFLGNILTTLSVLREKLREKPPPTLLKEKYQSLKTFLSTNYHRRTRSIHQYGHREDRQRLNKDNNTKITSKED
;
A
#
# COMPACT_ATOMS: atom_id res chain seq x y z
N MET A 1 -18.81 -33.34 17.90
CA MET A 1 -17.76 -33.20 16.87
C MET A 1 -17.21 -31.79 16.97
N THR A 2 -15.89 -31.69 17.06
CA THR A 2 -15.12 -30.80 17.94
C THR A 2 -15.09 -29.33 17.56
N SER A 3 -15.32 -28.47 18.56
CA SER A 3 -14.89 -27.07 18.63
C SER A 3 -13.37 -27.03 18.70
N ASP A 4 -12.69 -26.50 17.69
CA ASP A 4 -11.29 -26.05 17.77
C ASP A 4 -10.98 -25.17 16.55
N THR A 5 -11.40 -23.91 16.56
CA THR A 5 -10.85 -22.88 15.65
C THR A 5 -11.07 -21.47 16.21
N ILE A 6 -10.58 -21.23 17.43
CA ILE A 6 -10.53 -19.89 18.03
C ILE A 6 -9.07 -19.58 18.37
N PHE A 7 -8.54 -18.56 17.68
CA PHE A 7 -7.33 -17.77 17.97
C PHE A 7 -6.04 -18.50 18.37
N ASN A 8 -5.04 -18.42 17.48
CA ASN A 8 -3.65 -18.46 17.92
C ASN A 8 -2.84 -17.40 17.17
N ASN A 9 -3.03 -16.14 17.58
CA ASN A 9 -2.25 -14.98 17.13
C ASN A 9 -0.96 -14.82 17.95
N GLN A 10 -0.82 -15.55 19.05
CA GLN A 10 0.31 -15.44 19.98
C GLN A 10 1.52 -16.25 19.53
N ASP A 11 1.31 -17.41 18.90
CA ASP A 11 2.39 -18.25 18.37
C ASP A 11 3.07 -17.63 17.14
N GLU A 12 2.36 -16.80 16.38
CA GLU A 12 2.92 -16.08 15.23
C GLU A 12 3.77 -14.87 15.67
N ILE A 13 3.37 -14.19 16.76
CA ILE A 13 4.15 -13.13 17.41
C ILE A 13 5.42 -13.71 18.06
N ASN A 14 5.32 -14.86 18.74
CA ASN A 14 6.47 -15.53 19.37
C ASN A 14 7.47 -16.11 18.37
N ARG A 15 7.02 -16.51 17.16
CA ARG A 15 7.93 -16.93 16.07
C ARG A 15 8.68 -15.75 15.45
N GLN A 16 8.08 -14.56 15.41
CA GLN A 16 8.71 -13.36 14.85
C GLN A 16 9.72 -12.71 15.81
N SER A 17 9.49 -12.76 17.15
CA SER A 17 10.48 -12.23 18.11
C SER A 17 11.76 -13.06 18.17
N LYS A 18 11.67 -14.39 17.97
CA LYS A 18 12.84 -15.29 17.94
C LYS A 18 13.68 -15.16 16.66
N ALA A 19 13.08 -14.73 15.55
CA ALA A 19 13.79 -14.54 14.28
C ALA A 19 14.57 -13.20 14.22
N GLY A 20 14.21 -12.21 15.05
CA GLY A 20 14.90 -10.92 15.12
C GLY A 20 16.18 -10.92 15.96
N HIS A 21 16.48 -12.00 16.68
CA HIS A 21 17.60 -12.07 17.63
C HIS A 21 18.88 -12.72 17.05
N PHE A 22 18.90 -13.05 15.75
CA PHE A 22 20.02 -13.77 15.13
C PHE A 22 20.87 -12.91 14.15
N ASP A 23 20.46 -11.66 13.88
CA ASP A 23 21.13 -10.79 12.89
C ASP A 23 21.89 -9.59 13.49
N ILE A 24 22.09 -9.55 14.82
CA ILE A 24 22.91 -8.52 15.49
C ILE A 24 23.84 -9.21 16.49
N ALA A 25 24.83 -9.95 15.99
CA ALA A 25 25.90 -10.49 16.83
C ALA A 25 27.15 -10.76 16.00
N GLN A 26 27.61 -9.80 15.19
CA GLN A 26 28.97 -9.75 14.66
C GLN A 26 29.31 -8.30 14.35
N LEU A 27 29.99 -7.61 15.26
CA LEU A 27 30.89 -6.45 15.07
C LEU A 27 31.17 -5.82 16.44
N GLU A 28 31.82 -6.56 17.33
CA GLU A 28 32.59 -5.98 18.43
C GLU A 28 33.84 -6.84 18.56
N ASP A 29 34.98 -6.29 18.13
CA ASP A 29 36.29 -6.57 18.69
C ASP A 29 37.20 -5.37 18.39
N ASP A 30 37.88 -4.96 19.44
CA ASP A 30 39.12 -4.18 19.54
C ASP A 30 39.11 -2.70 19.11
N GLU A 31 39.28 -1.81 20.08
CA GLU A 31 40.45 -0.92 20.16
C GLU A 31 40.49 -0.19 21.52
N ASP A 32 41.72 0.04 21.99
CA ASP A 32 42.16 0.22 23.37
C ASP A 32 41.83 1.56 24.03
N HIS A 33 41.73 1.51 25.37
CA HIS A 33 41.90 2.67 26.25
C HIS A 33 43.28 3.32 26.08
N PRO A 34 43.38 4.65 26.28
CA PRO A 34 44.26 5.06 27.35
C PRO A 34 43.66 6.12 28.29
N MET A 35 44.31 6.12 29.44
CA MET A 35 43.98 6.79 30.68
C MET A 35 44.57 8.23 30.70
N ILE A 36 44.11 8.99 31.70
CA ILE A 36 44.74 10.15 32.40
C ILE A 36 44.55 11.60 31.88
N LEU A 37 44.20 12.44 32.87
CA LEU A 37 44.57 13.84 33.15
C LEU A 37 43.47 14.91 33.02
N SER A 38 42.86 15.23 34.16
CA SER A 38 42.45 16.59 34.53
C SER A 38 43.68 17.53 34.47
N PRO A 39 43.47 18.82 34.19
CA PRO A 39 43.72 19.80 35.26
C PRO A 39 42.75 20.99 35.31
N SER A 40 42.68 21.51 36.53
CA SER A 40 42.07 22.74 37.03
C SER A 40 42.69 24.05 36.51
N SER A 41 41.87 25.12 36.40
CA SER A 41 42.18 26.54 36.69
C SER A 41 40.95 27.39 36.33
N SER A 42 40.18 28.02 37.24
CA SER A 42 40.42 29.24 38.07
C SER A 42 40.38 30.58 37.31
N THR A 43 39.84 31.60 38.00
CA THR A 43 39.76 33.07 37.75
C THR A 43 38.44 33.56 37.11
N ASP A 44 37.56 34.21 37.89
CA ASP A 44 37.47 35.66 38.22
C ASP A 44 36.57 36.35 37.17
N ASP A 45 35.69 37.34 37.38
CA ASP A 45 35.39 38.24 38.50
C ASP A 45 34.08 39.01 38.15
N HIS A 46 33.60 39.84 39.10
CA HIS A 46 32.69 41.01 38.95
C HIS A 46 31.19 40.91 39.29
N SER A 47 30.90 41.11 40.58
CA SER A 47 30.24 42.31 41.20
C SER A 47 29.12 43.01 40.39
N SER A 48 27.88 43.25 40.85
CA SER A 48 27.37 44.05 42.00
C SER A 48 25.87 44.37 41.75
N PRO A 49 25.08 45.02 42.63
CA PRO A 49 25.03 44.98 44.09
C PRO A 49 23.59 44.92 44.70
N SER A 50 23.56 44.43 45.94
CA SER A 50 22.69 44.72 47.10
C SER A 50 21.49 45.69 47.02
N THR A 51 20.41 45.30 47.72
CA THR A 51 19.73 46.20 48.70
C THR A 51 19.30 45.39 49.92
N THR A 52 19.91 45.72 51.05
CA THR A 52 19.68 45.21 52.40
C THR A 52 18.69 46.12 53.15
N THR A 53 17.86 45.55 54.01
CA THR A 53 17.23 46.27 55.14
C THR A 53 17.37 45.46 56.43
N ASP A 54 18.00 46.13 57.39
CA ASP A 54 18.25 45.96 58.82
C ASP A 54 17.23 45.13 59.66
N TYR A 55 17.64 44.17 60.52
CA TYR A 55 18.21 44.23 61.90
C TYR A 55 17.10 44.06 62.97
N HIS A 56 17.06 43.03 63.85
CA HIS A 56 17.74 42.87 65.16
C HIS A 56 17.43 41.47 65.75
N PRO A 57 18.26 40.87 66.64
CA PRO A 57 18.15 39.48 67.09
C PRO A 57 17.53 39.31 68.49
N SER A 58 17.10 38.08 68.82
CA SER A 58 16.84 37.61 70.21
C SER A 58 17.05 36.07 70.29
N PRO A 59 17.66 35.51 71.36
CA PRO A 59 18.00 34.08 71.48
C PRO A 59 16.99 33.32 72.40
N PRO A 60 17.25 32.07 72.82
CA PRO A 60 17.32 30.81 72.05
C PRO A 60 16.29 29.79 72.61
N THR A 61 15.91 28.73 71.89
CA THR A 61 15.31 27.54 72.54
C THR A 61 15.61 26.27 71.77
N THR A 62 16.34 25.37 72.41
CA THR A 62 16.60 23.99 72.00
C THR A 62 15.29 23.20 71.99
N THR A 63 14.75 22.93 70.81
CA THR A 63 13.69 21.95 70.62
C THR A 63 14.31 20.68 70.05
N LYS A 64 14.33 19.62 70.85
CA LYS A 64 14.65 18.25 70.40
C LYS A 64 13.61 17.87 69.34
N VAL A 65 14.04 17.75 68.09
CA VAL A 65 13.20 17.18 67.02
C VAL A 65 13.15 15.68 67.26
N GLU A 66 11.99 15.20 67.70
CA GLU A 66 11.67 13.79 67.79
C GLU A 66 11.80 13.16 66.40
N THR A 67 12.66 12.15 66.30
CA THR A 67 12.93 11.33 65.11
C THR A 67 11.68 10.51 64.77
N PHE A 68 10.78 11.12 63.99
CA PHE A 68 9.58 10.49 63.45
C PHE A 68 9.96 9.71 62.18
N ASP A 69 10.17 8.39 62.34
CA ASP A 69 10.46 7.37 61.32
C ASP A 69 11.10 7.87 60.00
N ASP A 70 12.39 8.19 60.13
CA ASP A 70 13.33 8.61 59.08
C ASP A 70 13.49 7.59 57.94
N LYS A 71 13.02 6.34 58.10
CA LYS A 71 13.20 5.30 57.08
C LYS A 71 12.39 5.54 55.82
N SER A 72 11.16 6.04 55.96
CA SER A 72 10.30 6.31 54.80
C SER A 72 10.79 7.52 54.01
N PHE A 73 11.28 8.54 54.73
CA PHE A 73 11.88 9.72 54.11
C PHE A 73 13.26 9.43 53.50
N SER A 74 14.12 8.70 54.21
CA SER A 74 15.42 8.24 53.70
C SER A 74 15.25 7.40 52.45
N LYS A 75 14.31 6.44 52.45
CA LYS A 75 14.01 5.64 51.26
C LYS A 75 13.55 6.52 50.09
N LEU A 76 12.64 7.48 50.34
CA LEU A 76 12.19 8.41 49.29
C LEU A 76 13.34 9.27 48.74
N TYR A 77 14.24 9.70 49.62
CA TYR A 77 15.42 10.50 49.24
C TYR A 77 16.42 9.67 48.43
N ASP A 78 16.64 8.41 48.80
CA ASP A 78 17.47 7.46 48.06
C ASP A 78 16.85 7.13 46.69
N ASP A 79 15.55 6.84 46.63
CA ASP A 79 14.80 6.60 45.38
C ASP A 79 14.85 7.86 44.47
N TRP A 80 14.79 9.07 45.03
CA TRP A 80 14.93 10.32 44.28
C TRP A 80 16.34 10.50 43.71
N LEU A 81 17.37 10.22 44.51
CA LEU A 81 18.78 10.26 44.09
C LEU A 81 19.06 9.26 42.96
N GLU A 82 18.49 8.06 43.05
CA GLU A 82 18.59 7.03 42.02
C GLU A 82 17.97 7.51 40.70
N ILE A 83 16.74 8.05 40.74
CA ILE A 83 16.08 8.61 39.55
C ILE A 83 16.83 9.82 38.99
N ASP A 84 17.35 10.72 39.83
CA ASP A 84 18.15 11.87 39.36
C ASP A 84 19.42 11.41 38.64
N ALA A 85 20.10 10.39 39.17
CA ALA A 85 21.26 9.79 38.53
C ALA A 85 20.88 9.11 37.19
N GLU A 86 19.79 8.34 37.13
CA GLU A 86 19.29 7.74 35.89
C GLU A 86 18.91 8.80 34.84
N LEU A 87 18.28 9.90 35.25
CA LEU A 87 17.91 11.00 34.36
C LEU A 87 19.13 11.71 33.80
N ARG A 88 20.17 11.96 34.62
CA ARG A 88 21.44 12.54 34.14
C ARG A 88 22.13 11.63 33.12
N LEU A 89 22.02 10.31 33.27
CA LEU A 89 22.55 9.34 32.30
C LEU A 89 21.69 9.25 31.03
N PHE A 90 20.38 9.50 31.12
CA PHE A 90 19.47 9.49 29.97
C PHE A 90 19.51 10.78 29.14
N GLU A 91 19.77 11.94 29.77
CA GLU A 91 19.82 13.25 29.12
C GLU A 91 20.68 13.28 27.84
N PRO A 92 21.94 12.78 27.82
CA PRO A 92 22.74 12.76 26.59
C PRO A 92 22.14 11.84 25.50
N LYS A 93 21.54 10.70 25.89
CA LYS A 93 20.87 9.79 24.94
C LYS A 93 19.65 10.44 24.29
N HIS A 94 18.88 11.20 25.07
CA HIS A 94 17.76 11.97 24.54
C HIS A 94 18.22 13.08 23.60
N LYS A 95 19.29 13.81 23.96
CA LYS A 95 19.90 14.83 23.09
C LYS A 95 20.36 14.23 21.75
N GLU A 96 21.01 13.07 21.78
CA GLU A 96 21.40 12.34 20.56
C GLU A 96 20.19 11.97 19.69
N TYR A 97 19.12 11.47 20.30
CA TYR A 97 17.88 11.15 19.59
C TYR A 97 17.27 12.36 18.89
N VAL A 98 17.21 13.52 19.55
CA VAL A 98 16.69 14.77 18.96
C VAL A 98 17.54 15.21 17.77
N VAL A 99 18.87 15.16 17.88
CA VAL A 99 19.78 15.49 16.76
C VAL A 99 19.55 14.56 15.57
N LYS A 100 19.38 13.26 15.80
CA LYS A 100 19.09 12.29 14.74
C LYS A 100 17.74 12.53 14.07
N LEU A 101 16.71 12.98 14.82
CA LEU A 101 15.43 13.36 14.25
C LEU A 101 15.57 14.56 13.30
N ASP A 102 16.31 15.59 13.70
CA ASP A 102 16.56 16.78 12.87
C ASP A 102 17.36 16.42 11.60
N GLU A 103 18.35 15.53 11.73
CA GLU A 103 19.10 15.01 10.58
C GLU A 103 18.16 14.31 9.58
N VAL A 104 17.30 13.40 10.06
CA VAL A 104 16.32 12.70 9.23
C VAL A 104 15.38 13.68 8.53
N GLU A 105 14.91 14.72 9.22
CA GLU A 105 14.01 15.72 8.63
C GLU A 105 14.70 16.60 7.58
N SER A 106 15.95 16.97 7.82
CA SER A 106 16.78 17.70 6.85
C SER A 106 17.01 16.87 5.57
N LEU A 107 17.27 15.57 5.73
CA LEU A 107 17.48 14.65 4.61
C LEU A 107 16.20 14.42 3.81
N LYS A 108 15.03 14.30 4.48
CA LYS A 108 13.73 14.23 3.79
C LYS A 108 13.53 15.45 2.89
N THR A 109 13.76 16.64 3.43
CA THR A 109 13.57 17.89 2.68
C THR A 109 14.54 17.99 1.51
N LYS A 110 15.83 17.71 1.74
CA LYS A 110 16.88 17.74 0.71
C LYS A 110 16.59 16.76 -0.44
N TYR A 111 16.38 15.49 -0.13
CA TYR A 111 16.16 14.47 -1.15
C TYR A 111 14.80 14.60 -1.83
N ARG A 112 13.80 15.19 -1.17
CA ARG A 112 12.54 15.54 -1.84
C ARG A 112 12.73 16.59 -2.93
N MET A 113 13.53 17.62 -2.67
CA MET A 113 13.84 18.64 -3.70
C MET A 113 14.61 18.05 -4.88
N GLU A 114 15.58 17.17 -4.61
CA GLU A 114 16.32 16.47 -5.67
C GLU A 114 15.40 15.56 -6.49
N TYR A 115 14.52 14.80 -5.83
CA TYR A 115 13.52 13.96 -6.47
C TYR A 115 12.60 14.78 -7.39
N ASP A 116 12.04 15.89 -6.90
CA ASP A 116 11.13 16.75 -7.67
C ASP A 116 11.85 17.33 -8.92
N LYS A 117 13.15 17.66 -8.80
CA LYS A 117 13.99 18.10 -9.91
C LYS A 117 14.19 16.99 -10.96
N TYR A 118 14.52 15.76 -10.54
CA TYR A 118 14.69 14.64 -11.46
C TYR A 118 13.38 14.27 -12.15
N LYS A 119 12.27 14.28 -11.40
CA LYS A 119 10.93 14.02 -11.95
C LYS A 119 10.57 15.02 -13.03
N LYS A 120 10.73 16.32 -12.78
CA LYS A 120 10.45 17.37 -13.78
C LYS A 120 11.28 17.20 -15.06
N LYS A 121 12.57 16.84 -14.93
CA LYS A 121 13.43 16.56 -16.09
C LYS A 121 12.95 15.34 -16.88
N LEU A 122 12.51 14.30 -16.18
CA LEU A 122 12.03 13.07 -16.79
C LEU A 122 10.70 13.28 -17.52
N ASP A 123 9.78 14.03 -16.91
CA ASP A 123 8.49 14.39 -17.51
C ASP A 123 8.71 15.21 -18.80
N GLN A 124 9.65 16.16 -18.78
CA GLN A 124 10.03 16.92 -19.99
C GLN A 124 10.59 16.00 -21.08
N LEU A 125 11.52 15.12 -20.72
CA LEU A 125 12.15 14.20 -21.66
C LEU A 125 11.13 13.22 -22.27
N GLN A 126 10.13 12.79 -21.51
CA GLN A 126 9.02 11.97 -22.02
C GLN A 126 8.18 12.71 -23.05
N GLU A 127 7.87 13.99 -22.81
CA GLU A 127 7.12 14.80 -23.78
C GLU A 127 7.94 15.06 -25.04
N ASP A 128 9.23 15.38 -24.91
CA ASP A 128 10.14 15.57 -26.04
C ASP A 128 10.24 14.30 -26.91
N ILE A 129 10.37 13.12 -26.29
CA ILE A 129 10.38 11.83 -27.00
C ILE A 129 9.07 11.59 -27.74
N LYS A 130 7.93 11.94 -27.14
CA LYS A 130 6.61 11.78 -27.73
C LYS A 130 6.42 12.72 -28.93
N GLU A 131 6.87 13.97 -28.83
CA GLU A 131 6.88 14.93 -29.94
C GLU A 131 7.79 14.47 -31.09
N LEU A 132 9.00 14.01 -30.78
CA LEU A 132 9.93 13.48 -31.77
C LEU A 132 9.37 12.23 -32.44
N LYS A 133 8.77 11.29 -31.69
CA LYS A 133 8.11 10.09 -32.26
C LYS A 133 7.03 10.48 -33.25
N LYS A 134 6.19 11.46 -32.90
CA LYS A 134 5.13 11.99 -33.78
C LYS A 134 5.72 12.61 -35.05
N THR A 135 6.79 13.39 -34.91
CA THR A 135 7.45 14.09 -36.03
C THR A 135 8.10 13.11 -37.01
N TYR A 136 8.85 12.13 -36.50
CA TYR A 136 9.49 11.11 -37.34
C TYR A 136 8.48 10.14 -37.97
N SER A 137 7.41 9.76 -37.26
CA SER A 137 6.33 8.95 -37.83
C SER A 137 5.65 9.67 -39.00
N LYS A 138 5.42 10.98 -38.89
CA LYS A 138 4.86 11.81 -39.97
C LYS A 138 5.83 11.93 -41.15
N LYS A 139 7.13 12.05 -40.89
CA LYS A 139 8.18 12.12 -41.91
C LYS A 139 8.33 10.79 -42.68
N ASP A 140 8.23 9.66 -41.98
CA ASP A 140 8.23 8.32 -42.60
C ASP A 140 6.99 8.10 -43.47
N GLU A 141 5.81 8.56 -43.05
CA GLU A 141 4.59 8.51 -43.88
C GLU A 141 4.70 9.36 -45.15
N ILE A 142 5.23 10.57 -45.04
CA ILE A 142 5.45 11.47 -46.21
C ILE A 142 6.48 10.86 -47.17
N THR A 143 7.55 10.26 -46.65
CA THR A 143 8.59 9.62 -47.47
C THR A 143 8.04 8.39 -48.19
N LYS A 144 7.23 7.56 -47.52
CA LYS A 144 6.56 6.42 -48.17
C LYS A 144 5.56 6.85 -49.23
N LYS A 145 4.82 7.95 -49.01
CA LYS A 145 3.84 8.50 -49.96
C LYS A 145 4.50 9.10 -51.21
N ASN A 146 5.71 9.65 -51.08
CA ASN A 146 6.48 10.17 -52.21
C ASN A 146 7.14 9.04 -53.03
N VAL A 147 7.55 7.94 -52.40
CA VAL A 147 8.10 6.75 -53.09
C VAL A 147 7.03 5.99 -53.87
N SER A 148 5.76 5.99 -53.42
CA SER A 148 4.64 5.38 -54.16
C SER A 148 4.20 6.16 -55.42
N ASN A 149 4.70 7.38 -55.63
CA ASN A 149 4.34 8.22 -56.78
C ASN A 149 5.39 8.22 -57.92
N SER A 150 6.48 7.45 -57.79
CA SER A 150 7.44 7.19 -58.88
C SER A 150 7.36 5.73 -59.32
N SER A 151 7.00 5.50 -60.59
CA SER A 151 6.77 4.19 -61.21
C SER A 151 7.97 3.21 -61.16
N PRO A 152 7.74 1.90 -61.42
CA PRO A 152 8.65 0.81 -61.07
C PRO A 152 9.73 0.59 -62.13
N THR A 153 10.98 0.49 -61.70
CA THR A 153 12.05 -0.12 -62.51
C THR A 153 12.69 -1.26 -61.74
N ASN A 154 12.60 -2.44 -62.37
CA ASN A 154 13.24 -3.69 -62.02
C ASN A 154 14.68 -3.53 -61.55
N LEU A 155 15.04 -4.17 -60.44
CA LEU A 155 16.28 -4.93 -60.35
C LEU A 155 16.11 -6.07 -59.32
N LYS A 156 16.27 -7.31 -59.78
CA LYS A 156 16.36 -8.53 -58.97
C LYS A 156 17.72 -8.62 -58.25
N ASN A 157 17.72 -9.45 -57.20
CA ASN A 157 18.82 -9.95 -56.37
C ASN A 157 19.28 -8.99 -55.25
N SER A 158 19.48 -9.40 -54.00
CA SER A 158 19.96 -10.69 -53.51
C SER A 158 19.41 -11.02 -52.11
N GLN A 159 19.37 -12.31 -51.81
CA GLN A 159 18.95 -12.92 -50.54
C GLN A 159 19.72 -12.32 -49.33
N SER A 160 18.99 -11.95 -48.27
CA SER A 160 19.52 -11.74 -46.91
C SER A 160 18.39 -11.80 -45.87
N THR A 161 17.56 -12.85 -45.92
CA THR A 161 16.46 -13.07 -44.97
C THR A 161 16.83 -13.94 -43.77
N THR A 162 18.11 -14.32 -43.60
CA THR A 162 18.50 -15.31 -42.57
C THR A 162 19.18 -14.74 -41.32
N ASN A 163 19.45 -13.43 -41.24
CA ASN A 163 20.17 -12.82 -40.11
C ASN A 163 19.32 -11.91 -39.19
N LEU A 164 18.07 -11.60 -39.54
CA LEU A 164 17.23 -10.66 -38.78
C LEU A 164 16.48 -11.31 -37.61
N GLU A 165 16.15 -12.59 -37.68
CA GLU A 165 15.52 -13.32 -36.56
C GLU A 165 16.51 -13.74 -35.47
N ARG A 166 17.76 -14.05 -35.84
CA ARG A 166 18.81 -14.48 -34.90
C ARG A 166 19.32 -13.34 -33.99
N ARG A 167 19.16 -12.08 -34.39
CA ARG A 167 19.54 -10.90 -33.57
C ARG A 167 18.44 -10.44 -32.60
N LYS A 168 17.18 -10.79 -32.85
CA LYS A 168 16.07 -10.51 -31.91
C LYS A 168 16.07 -11.46 -30.71
N SER A 169 16.58 -12.69 -30.87
CA SER A 169 16.68 -13.67 -29.78
C SER A 169 17.78 -13.38 -28.76
N SER A 170 18.75 -12.52 -29.07
CA SER A 170 19.82 -12.11 -28.14
C SER A 170 19.47 -10.85 -27.31
N LEU A 171 18.27 -10.29 -27.47
CA LEU A 171 17.85 -9.00 -26.88
C LEU A 171 16.78 -9.16 -25.78
N SER A 172 16.67 -10.34 -25.16
CA SER A 172 15.81 -10.55 -24.00
C SER A 172 16.62 -10.42 -22.70
N ILE A 173 16.48 -9.30 -22.00
CA ILE A 173 16.98 -9.14 -20.64
C ILE A 173 16.10 -10.02 -19.72
N PRO A 174 16.67 -10.92 -18.90
CA PRO A 174 15.90 -11.67 -17.93
C PRO A 174 15.36 -10.72 -16.85
N LEU A 175 14.05 -10.75 -16.62
CA LEU A 175 13.42 -10.07 -15.48
C LEU A 175 13.68 -10.90 -14.22
N THR A 176 14.85 -10.77 -13.61
CA THR A 176 15.15 -11.37 -12.30
C THR A 176 14.73 -10.43 -11.17
N THR A 177 13.72 -10.85 -10.41
CA THR A 177 13.22 -10.25 -9.17
C THR A 177 14.06 -10.70 -7.96
N THR A 178 15.16 -10.01 -7.63
CA THR A 178 15.80 -9.82 -6.28
C THR A 178 17.22 -9.20 -6.37
N PRO A 179 17.76 -8.58 -5.29
CA PRO A 179 18.47 -7.30 -5.37
C PRO A 179 19.97 -7.44 -5.68
N ARG A 180 20.48 -6.50 -6.49
CA ARG A 180 21.92 -6.26 -6.61
C ARG A 180 22.21 -4.85 -6.07
N PRO A 181 23.17 -4.67 -5.14
CA PRO A 181 23.60 -3.35 -4.73
C PRO A 181 24.18 -2.63 -5.95
N LEU A 182 23.78 -1.37 -6.15
CA LEU A 182 24.33 -0.50 -7.19
C LEU A 182 25.72 -0.01 -6.75
N THR A 183 26.74 -0.85 -6.91
CA THR A 183 28.10 -0.35 -7.06
C THR A 183 28.33 0.01 -8.53
N SER A 184 28.57 1.29 -8.76
CA SER A 184 28.99 1.95 -10.00
C SER A 184 28.12 1.69 -11.25
N ILE A 185 27.20 2.61 -11.54
CA ILE A 185 26.90 2.96 -12.93
C ILE A 185 28.08 3.82 -13.40
N ASN A 186 29.22 3.18 -13.68
CA ASN A 186 30.17 3.75 -14.61
C ASN A 186 29.54 3.62 -16.00
N SER A 187 29.42 4.76 -16.67
CA SER A 187 29.08 4.92 -18.08
C SER A 187 29.44 3.69 -18.90
N SER A 188 28.42 2.95 -19.36
CA SER A 188 28.65 1.75 -20.17
C SER A 188 29.18 2.18 -21.55
N PRO A 189 30.48 1.96 -21.88
CA PRO A 189 31.09 2.47 -23.11
C PRO A 189 30.62 1.73 -24.38
N SER A 190 29.73 0.76 -24.22
CA SER A 190 29.19 -0.12 -25.26
C SER A 190 27.92 0.43 -25.91
N LEU A 191 27.12 1.25 -25.20
CA LEU A 191 25.87 1.81 -25.75
C LEU A 191 26.17 2.89 -26.80
N ASP A 192 27.11 3.79 -26.50
CA ASP A 192 27.48 4.91 -27.39
C ASP A 192 28.03 4.45 -28.75
N LYS A 193 28.73 3.30 -28.78
CA LYS A 193 29.25 2.70 -30.02
C LYS A 193 28.15 2.11 -30.91
N ILE A 194 27.08 1.57 -30.33
CA ILE A 194 25.99 0.93 -31.07
C ILE A 194 24.96 1.97 -31.53
N VAL A 195 24.70 2.99 -30.71
CA VAL A 195 23.80 4.11 -31.01
C VAL A 195 24.14 4.70 -32.37
N ASN A 196 25.42 4.90 -32.68
CA ASN A 196 25.88 5.52 -33.94
C ASN A 196 25.58 4.72 -35.22
N THR A 197 25.19 3.46 -35.13
CA THR A 197 24.85 2.59 -36.28
C THR A 197 23.35 2.36 -36.49
N LEU A 198 22.51 2.85 -35.59
CA LEU A 198 21.06 2.63 -35.60
C LEU A 198 20.32 3.77 -36.31
N SER A 199 19.18 3.44 -36.92
CA SER A 199 18.27 4.43 -37.50
C SER A 199 17.73 5.37 -36.42
N THR A 200 17.38 6.60 -36.78
CA THR A 200 16.92 7.61 -35.82
C THR A 200 15.71 7.14 -35.01
N LEU A 201 14.83 6.33 -35.60
CA LEU A 201 13.65 5.76 -34.93
C LEU A 201 14.03 4.68 -33.91
N GLU A 202 15.01 3.83 -34.22
CA GLU A 202 15.51 2.81 -33.29
C GLU A 202 16.24 3.44 -32.10
N ARG A 203 17.05 4.49 -32.33
CA ARG A 203 17.66 5.28 -31.25
C ARG A 203 16.60 5.89 -30.34
N LEU A 204 15.53 6.42 -30.93
CA LEU A 204 14.44 7.04 -30.19
C LEU A 204 13.65 6.02 -29.34
N ASN A 205 13.49 4.79 -29.83
CA ASN A 205 12.89 3.71 -29.05
C ASN A 205 13.79 3.27 -27.90
N LEU A 206 15.10 3.16 -28.13
CA LEU A 206 16.06 2.77 -27.09
C LEU A 206 16.15 3.82 -25.97
N ILE A 207 16.13 5.11 -26.33
CA ILE A 207 16.03 6.21 -25.37
C ILE A 207 14.68 6.16 -24.63
N SER A 208 13.57 5.92 -25.34
CA SER A 208 12.24 5.75 -24.74
C SER A 208 12.21 4.64 -23.69
N ASP A 209 12.84 3.51 -23.97
CA ASP A 209 12.91 2.37 -23.05
C ASP A 209 13.76 2.70 -21.82
N GLN A 210 14.89 3.39 -21.99
CA GLN A 210 15.73 3.84 -20.87
C GLN A 210 15.01 4.87 -20.00
N VAL A 211 14.28 5.81 -20.60
CA VAL A 211 13.48 6.80 -19.89
C VAL A 211 12.34 6.13 -19.12
N GLN A 212 11.75 5.09 -19.69
CA GLN A 212 10.75 4.28 -19.01
C GLN A 212 11.36 3.52 -17.82
N ALA A 213 12.53 2.92 -17.97
CA ALA A 213 13.24 2.27 -16.86
C ALA A 213 13.59 3.25 -15.73
N ASN A 214 14.09 4.44 -16.06
CA ASN A 214 14.37 5.51 -15.10
C ASN A 214 13.08 5.98 -14.39
N SER A 215 11.94 6.03 -15.08
CA SER A 215 10.64 6.38 -14.49
C SER A 215 10.17 5.35 -13.47
N LEU A 216 10.40 4.06 -13.74
CA LEU A 216 10.08 2.98 -12.81
C LEU A 216 10.98 3.03 -11.57
N TYR A 217 12.26 3.35 -11.75
CA TYR A 217 13.18 3.56 -10.62
C TYR A 217 12.74 4.76 -9.78
N LEU A 218 12.44 5.91 -10.40
CA LEU A 218 11.96 7.09 -9.69
C LEU A 218 10.66 6.80 -8.93
N SER A 219 9.75 6.02 -9.52
CA SER A 219 8.52 5.59 -8.86
C SER A 219 8.81 4.80 -7.57
N ARG A 220 9.83 3.95 -7.57
CA ARG A 220 10.24 3.17 -6.40
C ARG A 220 10.86 4.05 -5.31
N VAL A 221 11.68 5.04 -5.69
CA VAL A 221 12.25 6.02 -4.75
C VAL A 221 11.15 6.93 -4.16
N ALA A 222 10.10 7.21 -4.92
CA ALA A 222 8.95 7.97 -4.44
C ALA A 222 8.17 7.27 -3.33
N ASP A 223 8.32 5.96 -3.14
CA ASP A 223 7.65 5.19 -2.09
C ASP A 223 8.34 5.37 -0.72
N THR A 224 9.59 5.81 -0.71
CA THR A 224 10.40 6.05 0.49
C THR A 224 10.47 7.52 0.91
N LEU A 225 10.02 8.44 0.04
CA LEU A 225 9.99 9.87 0.32
C LEU A 225 8.59 10.33 0.76
N PRO A 226 8.48 11.34 1.64
CA PRO A 226 7.19 11.93 1.99
C PRO A 226 6.48 12.46 0.75
N ARG A 227 5.19 12.15 0.58
CA ARG A 227 4.34 12.77 -0.47
C ARG A 227 3.57 13.94 0.10
N LYS A 228 3.44 14.99 -0.72
CA LYS A 228 2.59 16.14 -0.40
C LYS A 228 1.19 15.85 -0.93
N ASP A 229 0.18 15.92 -0.07
CA ASP A 229 -1.23 15.91 -0.48
C ASP A 229 -1.87 17.25 -0.07
N SER A 230 -2.46 17.94 -1.05
CA SER A 230 -3.10 19.24 -0.85
C SER A 230 -4.33 19.16 0.05
N TYR A 231 -5.08 18.05 0.01
CA TYR A 231 -6.24 17.86 0.88
C TYR A 231 -5.81 17.70 2.33
N LEU A 232 -4.80 16.85 2.56
CA LEU A 232 -4.27 16.61 3.90
C LEU A 232 -3.69 17.87 4.52
N LYS A 233 -3.05 18.73 3.71
CA LYS A 233 -2.54 20.03 4.14
C LYS A 233 -3.64 20.98 4.63
N VAL A 234 -4.84 20.91 4.05
CA VAL A 234 -5.98 21.73 4.49
C VAL A 234 -6.51 21.26 5.84
N ILE A 235 -6.53 19.93 6.10
CA ILE A 235 -7.12 19.36 7.33
C ILE A 235 -6.13 19.27 8.48
N LEU A 236 -4.92 18.79 8.23
CA LEU A 236 -3.87 18.57 9.25
C LEU A 236 -2.84 19.71 9.31
N GLY A 237 -2.96 20.72 8.44
CA GLY A 237 -1.99 21.81 8.36
C GLY A 237 -0.67 21.39 7.70
N GLY A 238 0.43 22.03 8.08
CA GLY A 238 1.76 21.79 7.51
C GLY A 238 2.45 20.49 7.98
N VAL A 239 1.72 19.53 8.54
CA VAL A 239 2.30 18.31 9.14
C VAL A 239 2.44 17.21 8.10
N ASP A 240 3.65 16.67 7.94
CA ASP A 240 3.93 15.54 7.05
C ASP A 240 3.55 14.21 7.70
N VAL A 241 2.46 13.59 7.24
CA VAL A 241 1.94 12.31 7.76
C VAL A 241 2.59 11.09 7.07
N SER A 242 3.85 11.24 6.66
CA SER A 242 4.61 10.18 5.99
C SER A 242 5.14 9.19 7.03
N ILE A 243 4.59 7.98 7.02
CA ILE A 243 5.04 6.87 7.86
C ILE A 243 6.28 6.27 7.19
N LEU A 244 7.48 6.49 7.73
CA LEU A 244 8.72 6.03 7.09
C LEU A 244 8.90 4.51 7.19
N ASN A 245 8.51 3.93 8.32
CA ASN A 245 8.68 2.52 8.58
C ASN A 245 7.71 1.67 7.77
N LYS A 246 8.22 0.66 7.05
CA LYS A 246 7.40 -0.25 6.24
C LYS A 246 6.43 -1.05 7.12
N ALA A 247 6.85 -1.44 8.34
CA ALA A 247 5.99 -2.15 9.27
C ALA A 247 4.80 -1.28 9.71
N ASP A 248 5.05 -0.02 10.07
CA ASP A 248 4.00 0.89 10.52
C ASP A 248 3.03 1.26 9.39
N LYS A 249 3.49 1.40 8.14
CA LYS A 249 2.61 1.55 6.97
C LYS A 249 1.64 0.39 6.85
N TRP A 250 2.14 -0.83 7.04
CA TRP A 250 1.35 -2.04 6.96
C TRP A 250 0.37 -2.16 8.13
N THR A 251 0.80 -1.85 9.36
CA THR A 251 -0.05 -1.81 10.55
C THR A 251 -1.17 -0.79 10.38
N TYR A 252 -0.86 0.42 9.92
CA TYR A 252 -1.86 1.46 9.66
C TYR A 252 -2.91 1.01 8.64
N LYS A 253 -2.47 0.35 7.57
CA LYS A 253 -3.37 -0.24 6.57
C LYS A 253 -4.28 -1.30 7.19
N GLN A 254 -3.75 -2.21 8.02
CA GLN A 254 -4.55 -3.22 8.68
C GLN A 254 -5.58 -2.60 9.63
N GLU A 255 -5.19 -1.58 10.39
CA GLU A 255 -6.09 -0.85 11.29
C GLU A 255 -7.17 -0.05 10.53
N TYR A 256 -6.86 0.47 9.33
CA TYR A 256 -7.87 1.03 8.44
C TYR A 256 -8.87 -0.02 7.94
N GLU A 257 -8.40 -1.16 7.43
CA GLU A 257 -9.27 -2.25 6.94
C GLU A 257 -10.15 -2.82 8.05
N LYS A 258 -9.58 -3.01 9.24
CA LYS A 258 -10.29 -3.46 10.44
C LYS A 258 -11.35 -2.46 10.88
N PHE A 259 -10.99 -1.16 10.94
CA PHE A 259 -11.93 -0.09 11.24
C PHE A 259 -13.12 -0.09 10.27
N LYS A 260 -12.83 -0.10 8.96
CA LYS A 260 -13.86 -0.11 7.91
C LYS A 260 -14.81 -1.28 8.08
N PHE A 261 -14.26 -2.48 8.28
CA PHE A 261 -15.06 -3.69 8.49
C PHE A 261 -15.93 -3.61 9.75
N ILE A 262 -15.36 -3.22 10.89
CA ILE A 262 -16.10 -3.12 12.16
C ILE A 262 -17.27 -2.15 12.04
N VAL A 263 -17.04 -0.94 11.49
CA VAL A 263 -18.10 0.07 11.36
C VAL A 263 -19.15 -0.35 10.35
N THR A 264 -18.77 -1.06 9.28
CA THR A 264 -19.72 -1.65 8.32
C THR A 264 -20.62 -2.69 9.01
N CYS A 265 -20.06 -3.57 9.85
CA CYS A 265 -20.84 -4.55 10.62
C CYS A 265 -21.78 -3.88 11.63
N ILE A 266 -21.32 -2.84 12.33
CA ILE A 266 -22.17 -2.02 13.21
C ILE A 266 -23.32 -1.39 12.40
N SER A 267 -23.02 -0.85 11.22
CA SER A 267 -24.01 -0.21 10.35
C SER A 267 -25.05 -1.21 9.81
N LEU A 268 -24.61 -2.43 9.46
CA LEU A 268 -25.48 -3.53 9.04
C LEU A 268 -26.49 -3.90 10.14
N VAL A 269 -26.02 -4.11 11.36
CA VAL A 269 -26.89 -4.47 12.49
C VAL A 269 -27.78 -3.29 12.88
N SER A 270 -27.22 -2.08 12.99
CA SER A 270 -27.96 -0.90 13.43
C SER A 270 -29.06 -0.53 12.45
N SER A 271 -28.81 -0.59 11.14
CA SER A 271 -29.84 -0.32 10.12
C SER A 271 -31.01 -1.31 10.19
N LEU A 272 -30.73 -2.60 10.42
CA LEU A 272 -31.76 -3.63 10.60
C LEU A 272 -32.57 -3.41 11.89
N VAL A 273 -31.90 -3.13 13.00
CA VAL A 273 -32.53 -2.90 14.32
C VAL A 273 -33.40 -1.64 14.30
N ILE A 274 -32.89 -0.52 13.79
CA ILE A 274 -33.62 0.75 13.77
C ILE A 274 -34.84 0.68 12.83
N TRP A 275 -34.68 -0.02 11.71
CA TRP A 275 -35.80 -0.28 10.79
C TRP A 275 -36.89 -1.13 11.44
N SER A 276 -36.53 -2.23 12.09
CA SER A 276 -37.48 -3.23 12.62
C SER A 276 -38.12 -2.88 13.97
N LEU A 277 -37.36 -2.25 14.89
CA LEU A 277 -37.78 -2.10 16.30
C LEU A 277 -38.03 -0.65 16.71
N THR A 278 -37.59 0.33 15.92
CA THR A 278 -37.43 1.71 16.40
C THR A 278 -38.11 2.75 15.52
N SER A 279 -39.07 2.34 14.69
CA SER A 279 -39.72 3.20 13.69
C SER A 279 -40.43 4.45 14.23
N ARG A 280 -40.54 4.63 15.56
CA ARG A 280 -41.17 5.81 16.19
C ARG A 280 -40.21 6.81 16.84
N TYR A 281 -38.90 6.54 16.87
CA TYR A 281 -37.95 7.36 17.64
C TYR A 281 -36.88 8.00 16.74
N ARG A 282 -37.09 9.28 16.37
CA ARG A 282 -36.19 10.09 15.53
C ARG A 282 -34.75 10.16 16.04
N ALA A 283 -34.55 10.04 17.36
CA ALA A 283 -33.23 10.07 17.99
C ALA A 283 -32.31 8.95 17.49
N PHE A 284 -32.83 7.74 17.26
CA PHE A 284 -32.03 6.62 16.75
C PHE A 284 -31.66 6.81 15.28
N ASP A 285 -32.56 7.39 14.49
CA ASP A 285 -32.23 7.77 13.12
C ASP A 285 -31.12 8.81 13.08
N ALA A 286 -31.19 9.84 13.95
CA ALA A 286 -30.17 10.86 14.06
C ALA A 286 -28.83 10.28 14.52
N LEU A 287 -28.83 9.35 15.49
CA LEU A 287 -27.63 8.65 15.93
C LEU A 287 -27.00 7.83 14.81
N PHE A 288 -27.82 7.15 14.00
CA PHE A 288 -27.34 6.40 12.83
C PHE A 288 -26.78 7.32 11.74
N HIS A 289 -27.46 8.41 11.39
CA HIS A 289 -26.94 9.38 10.43
C HIS A 289 -25.64 10.02 10.94
N PHE A 290 -25.55 10.35 12.22
CA PHE A 290 -24.33 10.84 12.84
C PHE A 290 -23.18 9.83 12.75
N LEU A 291 -23.45 8.54 13.01
CA LEU A 291 -22.48 7.46 12.83
C LEU A 291 -21.97 7.42 11.39
N LEU A 292 -22.85 7.55 10.39
CA LEU A 292 -22.45 7.57 8.98
C LEU A 292 -21.61 8.80 8.60
N VAL A 293 -21.98 9.99 9.09
CA VAL A 293 -21.18 11.22 8.90
C VAL A 293 -19.78 11.03 9.48
N TRP A 294 -19.70 10.59 10.73
CA TRP A 294 -18.43 10.31 11.40
C TRP A 294 -17.60 9.25 10.65
N TYR A 295 -18.25 8.19 10.18
CA TYR A 295 -17.62 7.11 9.44
C TYR A 295 -16.99 7.62 8.12
N TYR A 296 -17.77 8.27 7.27
CA TYR A 296 -17.28 8.74 5.97
C TYR A 296 -16.24 9.88 6.12
N CYS A 297 -16.41 10.80 7.08
CA CYS A 297 -15.35 11.75 7.45
C CYS A 297 -14.06 11.03 7.80
N THR A 298 -14.12 10.03 8.68
CA THR A 298 -12.93 9.28 9.10
C THR A 298 -12.28 8.53 7.94
N LEU A 299 -13.08 7.94 7.03
CA LEU A 299 -12.55 7.30 5.81
C LEU A 299 -11.79 8.30 4.94
N THR A 300 -12.34 9.49 4.67
CA THR A 300 -11.66 10.47 3.82
C THR A 300 -10.27 10.86 4.36
N ILE A 301 -10.14 11.02 5.68
CA ILE A 301 -8.85 11.33 6.33
C ILE A 301 -7.91 10.13 6.22
N ARG A 302 -8.35 8.94 6.64
CA ARG A 302 -7.50 7.74 6.64
C ARG A 302 -7.04 7.34 5.23
N GLU A 303 -7.90 7.48 4.23
CA GLU A 303 -7.55 7.20 2.83
C GLU A 303 -6.57 8.22 2.25
N SER A 304 -6.67 9.48 2.65
CA SER A 304 -5.71 10.50 2.24
C SER A 304 -4.32 10.22 2.80
N ILE A 305 -4.25 9.77 4.07
CA ILE A 305 -3.00 9.29 4.68
C ILE A 305 -2.47 8.06 3.93
N LEU A 306 -3.33 7.10 3.58
CA LEU A 306 -2.93 5.91 2.81
C LEU A 306 -2.37 6.27 1.43
N VAL A 307 -2.97 7.22 0.71
CA VAL A 307 -2.48 7.68 -0.60
C VAL A 307 -1.10 8.32 -0.51
N VAL A 308 -0.88 9.17 0.49
CA VAL A 308 0.44 9.76 0.77
C VAL A 308 1.49 8.68 1.05
N ASN A 309 1.09 7.58 1.67
CA ASN A 309 1.95 6.48 2.07
C ASN A 309 2.09 5.34 1.02
N GLY A 310 1.56 5.51 -0.19
CA GLY A 310 1.76 4.60 -1.33
C GLY A 310 0.55 3.75 -1.74
N SER A 311 -0.62 3.97 -1.13
CA SER A 311 -1.85 3.28 -1.55
C SER A 311 -2.39 3.87 -2.86
N HIS A 312 -2.63 3.01 -3.86
CA HIS A 312 -3.18 3.39 -5.15
C HIS A 312 -4.71 3.33 -5.16
N ILE A 313 -5.35 4.32 -4.56
CA ILE A 313 -6.81 4.43 -4.52
C ILE A 313 -7.30 5.27 -5.72
N ASN A 314 -8.30 4.78 -6.46
CA ASN A 314 -8.88 5.53 -7.57
C ASN A 314 -9.49 6.86 -7.05
N PRO A 315 -9.24 8.01 -7.71
CA PRO A 315 -9.80 9.30 -7.31
C PRO A 315 -11.32 9.32 -7.13
N TRP A 316 -12.07 8.54 -7.90
CA TRP A 316 -13.53 8.44 -7.77
C TRP A 316 -13.94 7.94 -6.38
N TRP A 317 -13.29 6.90 -5.83
CA TRP A 317 -13.69 6.34 -4.54
C TRP A 317 -13.46 7.35 -3.40
N ARG A 318 -12.38 8.13 -3.49
CA ARG A 318 -12.17 9.25 -2.55
C ARG A 318 -13.28 10.29 -2.67
N ALA A 319 -13.57 10.75 -3.90
CA ALA A 319 -14.65 11.70 -4.15
C ALA A 319 -16.02 11.18 -3.67
N HIS A 320 -16.30 9.89 -3.87
CA HIS A 320 -17.50 9.21 -3.41
C HIS A 320 -17.67 9.31 -1.88
N HIS A 321 -16.60 9.11 -1.11
CA HIS A 321 -16.66 9.27 0.35
C HIS A 321 -16.95 10.72 0.77
N PHE A 322 -16.37 11.72 0.11
CA PHE A 322 -16.72 13.12 0.36
C PHE A 322 -18.19 13.42 0.09
N VAL A 323 -18.68 12.99 -1.07
CA VAL A 323 -20.08 13.18 -1.46
C VAL A 323 -21.01 12.45 -0.48
N SER A 324 -20.63 11.25 -0.01
CA SER A 324 -21.38 10.49 1.00
C SER A 324 -21.40 11.16 2.37
N THR A 325 -20.30 11.79 2.80
CA THR A 325 -20.28 12.65 4.00
C THR A 325 -21.30 13.78 3.89
N VAL A 326 -21.32 14.49 2.75
CA VAL A 326 -22.27 15.59 2.52
C VAL A 326 -23.71 15.06 2.51
N ALA A 327 -23.97 13.94 1.82
CA ALA A 327 -25.29 13.33 1.75
C ALA A 327 -25.82 12.96 3.15
N THR A 328 -25.00 12.28 3.95
CA THR A 328 -25.37 11.83 5.31
C THR A 328 -25.51 13.01 6.28
N ALA A 329 -24.77 14.09 6.10
CA ALA A 329 -24.95 15.32 6.86
C ALA A 329 -26.27 16.04 6.51
N ILE A 330 -26.67 16.03 5.25
CA ILE A 330 -27.98 16.55 4.82
C ILE A 330 -29.11 15.69 5.38
N LEU A 331 -28.98 14.36 5.38
CA LEU A 331 -29.93 13.44 6.03
C LEU A 331 -30.02 13.66 7.54
N LEU A 332 -28.90 14.00 8.21
CA LEU A 332 -28.89 14.32 9.63
C LEU A 332 -29.67 15.62 9.92
N THR A 333 -29.51 16.64 9.07
CA THR A 333 -30.18 17.94 9.21
C THR A 333 -31.59 18.01 8.61
N TRP A 334 -32.08 16.93 8.00
CA TRP A 334 -33.45 16.83 7.49
C TRP A 334 -34.45 16.88 8.66
N PRO A 335 -35.30 17.90 8.76
CA PRO A 335 -36.27 18.00 9.85
C PRO A 335 -37.30 16.87 9.81
N GLU A 336 -38.01 16.68 10.92
CA GLU A 336 -39.09 15.70 11.02
C GLU A 336 -40.30 16.20 10.23
N SER A 337 -40.58 15.54 9.11
CA SER A 337 -41.64 15.90 8.17
C SER A 337 -42.26 14.69 7.47
N ALA A 338 -43.38 14.89 6.79
CA ALA A 338 -44.05 13.84 6.04
C ALA A 338 -43.13 13.23 4.97
N SER A 339 -42.40 14.08 4.24
CA SER A 339 -41.41 13.68 3.23
C SER A 339 -40.29 12.83 3.82
N TYR A 340 -39.75 13.20 4.98
CA TYR A 340 -38.77 12.37 5.69
C TYR A 340 -39.33 10.98 6.01
N HIS A 341 -40.53 10.90 6.61
CA HIS A 341 -41.13 9.62 6.97
C HIS A 341 -41.43 8.72 5.77
N THR A 342 -41.82 9.29 4.63
CA THR A 342 -42.02 8.54 3.38
C THR A 342 -40.73 7.92 2.88
N PHE A 343 -39.61 8.67 2.92
CA PHE A 343 -38.32 8.18 2.43
C PHE A 343 -37.57 7.29 3.45
N ARG A 344 -37.84 7.45 4.74
CA ARG A 344 -37.14 6.79 5.85
C ARG A 344 -36.95 5.29 5.65
N THR A 345 -38.05 4.57 5.41
CA THR A 345 -38.02 3.10 5.26
C THR A 345 -37.11 2.68 4.10
N GLN A 346 -37.21 3.38 2.96
CA GLN A 346 -36.39 3.12 1.79
C GLN A 346 -34.91 3.36 2.10
N PHE A 347 -34.56 4.43 2.82
CA PHE A 347 -33.19 4.73 3.22
C PHE A 347 -32.58 3.65 4.13
N PHE A 348 -33.31 3.14 5.12
CA PHE A 348 -32.79 2.10 6.00
C PHE A 348 -32.64 0.75 5.31
N VAL A 349 -33.58 0.37 4.44
CA VAL A 349 -33.46 -0.84 3.61
C VAL A 349 -32.26 -0.72 2.68
N PHE A 350 -32.06 0.46 2.07
CA PHE A 350 -30.87 0.76 1.27
C PHE A 350 -29.58 0.67 2.09
N SER A 351 -29.56 1.23 3.29
CA SER A 351 -28.38 1.22 4.18
C SER A 351 -28.01 -0.18 4.65
N PHE A 352 -29.01 -1.01 4.96
CA PHE A 352 -28.83 -2.42 5.27
C PHE A 352 -28.24 -3.17 4.07
N TYR A 353 -28.85 -2.99 2.90
CA TYR A 353 -28.36 -3.61 1.66
C TYR A 353 -26.93 -3.20 1.33
N LEU A 354 -26.60 -1.91 1.43
CA LEU A 354 -25.26 -1.39 1.15
C LEU A 354 -24.23 -1.97 2.12
N SER A 355 -24.55 -2.00 3.42
CA SER A 355 -23.67 -2.58 4.44
C SER A 355 -23.44 -4.08 4.19
N PHE A 356 -24.48 -4.80 3.75
CA PHE A 356 -24.37 -6.22 3.40
C PHE A 356 -23.42 -6.42 2.20
N VAL A 357 -23.58 -5.62 1.15
CA VAL A 357 -22.69 -5.66 -0.02
C VAL A 357 -21.27 -5.30 0.38
N GLN A 358 -21.05 -4.29 1.21
CA GLN A 358 -19.71 -3.91 1.71
C GLN A 358 -19.02 -5.05 2.48
N VAL A 359 -19.76 -5.84 3.28
CA VAL A 359 -19.22 -7.05 3.92
C VAL A 359 -18.79 -8.09 2.89
N LEU A 360 -19.62 -8.36 1.87
CA LEU A 360 -19.25 -9.28 0.78
C LEU A 360 -18.02 -8.78 0.02
N GLN A 361 -17.95 -7.48 -0.27
CA GLN A 361 -16.81 -6.83 -0.90
C GLN A 361 -15.54 -7.06 -0.10
N PHE A 362 -15.58 -6.82 1.21
CA PHE A 362 -14.43 -6.98 2.09
C PHE A 362 -13.85 -8.39 2.01
N TYR A 363 -14.67 -9.44 2.21
CA TYR A 363 -14.18 -10.82 2.18
C TYR A 363 -13.63 -11.21 0.80
N TYR A 364 -14.38 -10.90 -0.26
CA TYR A 364 -14.01 -11.26 -1.63
C TYR A 364 -12.70 -10.56 -2.06
N GLN A 365 -12.61 -9.25 -1.82
CA GLN A 365 -11.46 -8.45 -2.20
C GLN A 365 -10.22 -8.78 -1.37
N ARG A 366 -10.38 -9.01 -0.06
CA ARG A 366 -9.27 -9.43 0.81
C ARG A 366 -8.65 -10.74 0.33
N GLY A 367 -9.46 -11.72 -0.07
CA GLY A 367 -8.99 -12.98 -0.63
C GLY A 367 -8.27 -12.81 -1.98
N CYS A 368 -8.79 -11.93 -2.85
CA CYS A 368 -8.14 -11.61 -4.12
C CYS A 368 -6.79 -10.90 -3.93
N LEU A 369 -6.74 -9.89 -3.08
CA LEU A 369 -5.52 -9.14 -2.76
C LEU A 369 -4.46 -10.02 -2.09
N TYR A 370 -4.88 -10.94 -1.20
CA TYR A 370 -3.97 -11.93 -0.62
C TYR A 370 -3.30 -12.80 -1.69
N ARG A 371 -4.10 -13.34 -2.63
CA ARG A 371 -3.59 -14.15 -3.74
C ARG A 371 -2.65 -13.36 -4.64
N LEU A 372 -3.00 -12.13 -5.00
CA LEU A 372 -2.16 -11.28 -5.86
C LEU A 372 -0.83 -10.91 -5.18
N ARG A 373 -0.86 -10.66 -3.86
CA ARG A 373 0.36 -10.40 -3.07
C ARG A 373 1.24 -11.64 -2.98
N ALA A 374 0.67 -12.82 -2.75
CA ALA A 374 1.41 -14.08 -2.75
C ALA A 374 2.05 -14.39 -4.12
N LEU A 375 1.46 -13.90 -5.20
CA LEU A 375 2.00 -13.99 -6.57
C LEU A 375 3.00 -12.87 -6.91
N GLY A 376 3.19 -11.88 -6.04
CA GLY A 376 4.01 -10.70 -6.32
C GLY A 376 3.45 -9.79 -7.43
N GLU A 377 2.17 -9.92 -7.79
CA GLU A 377 1.53 -9.16 -8.88
C GLU A 377 0.94 -7.81 -8.43
N THR A 378 0.79 -7.58 -7.12
CA THR A 378 0.18 -6.37 -6.54
C THR A 378 1.09 -5.74 -5.49
N HIS A 379 1.05 -4.42 -5.38
CA HIS A 379 1.77 -3.67 -4.35
C HIS A 379 1.17 -3.91 -2.95
N ASP A 380 2.04 -3.93 -1.92
CA ASP A 380 1.63 -4.26 -0.55
C ASP A 380 0.53 -3.31 -0.02
N MET A 381 0.52 -2.04 -0.44
CA MET A 381 -0.43 -1.02 0.06
C MET A 381 -1.81 -0.99 -0.62
N GLU A 382 -2.15 -1.93 -1.52
CA GLU A 382 -3.51 -2.01 -2.08
C GLU A 382 -4.55 -2.41 -1.02
N ILE A 383 -5.64 -1.65 -0.95
CA ILE A 383 -6.74 -1.80 0.00
C ILE A 383 -8.02 -2.32 -0.67
N THR A 384 -8.98 -2.77 0.12
CA THR A 384 -10.33 -3.07 -0.37
C THR A 384 -11.05 -1.77 -0.73
N ILE A 385 -11.86 -1.77 -1.79
CA ILE A 385 -12.60 -0.62 -2.31
C ILE A 385 -14.10 -0.89 -2.28
N GLU A 386 -14.92 0.16 -2.20
CA GLU A 386 -16.39 0.05 -2.24
C GLU A 386 -16.97 -0.23 -3.63
N GLY A 387 -16.12 -0.49 -4.63
CA GLY A 387 -16.56 -0.82 -5.97
C GLY A 387 -15.85 -2.00 -6.60
N PHE A 388 -15.67 -1.88 -7.91
CA PHE A 388 -15.09 -2.92 -8.74
C PHE A 388 -13.76 -2.47 -9.35
N HIS A 389 -12.75 -3.34 -9.33
CA HIS A 389 -11.40 -3.10 -9.84
C HIS A 389 -10.99 -4.15 -10.87
N ARG A 390 -10.05 -3.80 -11.76
CA ARG A 390 -9.57 -4.69 -12.85
C ARG A 390 -9.11 -6.07 -12.36
N TRP A 391 -8.37 -6.12 -11.25
CA TRP A 391 -7.83 -7.36 -10.72
C TRP A 391 -8.90 -8.34 -10.20
N MET A 392 -10.11 -7.85 -9.96
CA MET A 392 -11.25 -8.67 -9.52
C MET A 392 -11.76 -9.60 -10.63
N PHE A 393 -11.44 -9.34 -11.90
CA PHE A 393 -11.82 -10.26 -12.99
C PHE A 393 -11.09 -11.61 -12.97
N ARG A 394 -9.93 -11.71 -12.29
CA ARG A 394 -9.09 -12.91 -12.33
C ARG A 394 -9.58 -14.04 -11.41
N GLY A 395 -10.62 -13.81 -10.62
CA GLY A 395 -11.25 -14.81 -9.78
C GLY A 395 -12.74 -14.53 -9.60
N LEU A 396 -13.57 -15.04 -10.52
CA LEU A 396 -15.04 -15.02 -10.48
C LEU A 396 -15.68 -13.64 -10.22
N SER A 397 -16.31 -13.06 -11.25
CA SER A 397 -17.03 -11.77 -11.24
C SER A 397 -18.31 -11.73 -10.35
N PHE A 398 -18.39 -12.61 -9.35
CA PHE A 398 -19.54 -12.83 -8.46
C PHE A 398 -20.07 -11.54 -7.82
N LEU A 399 -19.19 -10.58 -7.54
CA LEU A 399 -19.56 -9.34 -6.86
C LEU A 399 -20.31 -8.34 -7.75
N VAL A 400 -20.08 -8.36 -9.07
CA VAL A 400 -20.67 -7.40 -10.02
C VAL A 400 -22.20 -7.33 -9.97
N PRO A 401 -22.97 -8.44 -9.93
CA PRO A 401 -24.43 -8.36 -9.84
C PRO A 401 -24.91 -7.65 -8.56
N PHE A 402 -24.26 -7.90 -7.42
CA PHE A 402 -24.60 -7.22 -6.15
C PHE A 402 -24.30 -5.72 -6.23
N LEU A 403 -23.16 -5.35 -6.81
CA LEU A 403 -22.83 -3.94 -7.04
C LEU A 403 -23.84 -3.25 -7.95
N LEU A 404 -24.22 -3.89 -9.05
CA LEU A 404 -25.18 -3.34 -10.00
C LEU A 404 -26.55 -3.12 -9.37
N VAL A 405 -27.04 -4.08 -8.57
CA VAL A 405 -28.28 -3.91 -7.81
C VAL A 405 -28.17 -2.74 -6.84
N GLY A 406 -27.04 -2.58 -6.14
CA GLY A 406 -26.78 -1.41 -5.29
C GLY A 406 -26.83 -0.09 -6.05
N TYR A 407 -26.24 -0.04 -7.25
CA TYR A 407 -26.27 1.17 -8.09
C TYR A 407 -27.69 1.47 -8.58
N LEU A 408 -28.45 0.45 -8.99
CA LEU A 408 -29.86 0.63 -9.35
C LEU A 408 -30.70 1.11 -8.15
N PHE A 409 -30.39 0.65 -6.94
CA PHE A 409 -31.03 1.15 -5.73
C PHE A 409 -30.65 2.62 -5.45
N GLN A 410 -29.40 3.03 -5.71
CA GLN A 410 -29.03 4.45 -5.65
C GLN A 410 -29.85 5.31 -6.63
N LEU A 411 -30.06 4.82 -7.87
CA LEU A 411 -30.93 5.49 -8.83
C LEU A 411 -32.39 5.51 -8.36
N TYR A 412 -32.88 4.43 -7.78
CA TYR A 412 -34.24 4.37 -7.22
C TYR A 412 -34.42 5.39 -6.09
N ASN A 413 -33.42 5.55 -5.20
CA ASN A 413 -33.44 6.60 -4.18
C ASN A 413 -33.48 8.00 -4.81
N ALA A 414 -32.66 8.24 -5.83
CA ALA A 414 -32.65 9.52 -6.55
C ALA A 414 -34.02 9.82 -7.17
N TYR A 415 -34.64 8.82 -7.80
CA TYR A 415 -35.97 8.94 -8.41
C TYR A 415 -37.05 9.23 -7.36
N THR A 416 -37.12 8.44 -6.27
CA THR A 416 -38.11 8.65 -5.19
C THR A 416 -37.98 10.05 -4.59
N LEU A 417 -36.75 10.51 -4.33
CA LEU A 417 -36.51 11.85 -3.78
C LEU A 417 -36.86 12.94 -4.78
N TRP A 418 -36.58 12.75 -6.07
CA TRP A 418 -36.96 13.69 -7.12
C TRP A 418 -38.48 13.83 -7.21
N GLU A 419 -39.22 12.71 -7.19
CA GLU A 419 -40.68 12.71 -7.18
C GLU A 419 -41.21 13.41 -5.92
N LEU A 420 -40.67 13.07 -4.76
CA LEU A 420 -41.05 13.67 -3.47
C LEU A 420 -40.78 15.19 -3.41
N ALA A 421 -39.74 15.66 -4.08
CA ALA A 421 -39.40 17.08 -4.15
C ALA A 421 -40.37 17.90 -5.03
N HIS A 422 -41.14 17.24 -5.92
CA HIS A 422 -42.16 17.89 -6.75
C HIS A 422 -43.57 17.83 -6.15
N VAL A 423 -43.75 17.14 -5.02
CA VAL A 423 -45.01 17.15 -4.27
C VAL A 423 -45.20 18.54 -3.65
N SER A 424 -46.36 19.16 -3.86
CA SER A 424 -46.65 20.54 -3.43
C SER A 424 -46.54 20.79 -1.93
N SER A 425 -46.58 19.73 -1.10
CA SER A 425 -46.42 19.81 0.35
C SER A 425 -44.97 19.80 0.83
N THR A 426 -44.00 19.57 -0.06
CA THR A 426 -42.57 19.48 0.28
C THR A 426 -41.89 20.83 0.04
N HIS A 427 -41.49 21.51 1.12
CA HIS A 427 -40.74 22.78 1.04
C HIS A 427 -39.26 22.63 1.41
N GLU A 428 -38.84 21.41 1.71
CA GLU A 428 -37.52 21.10 2.23
C GLU A 428 -36.49 21.00 1.11
N TRP A 429 -35.45 21.83 1.18
CA TRP A 429 -34.38 21.84 0.18
C TRP A 429 -33.55 20.54 0.20
N GLN A 430 -33.50 19.87 1.35
CA GLN A 430 -32.75 18.62 1.55
C GLN A 430 -33.17 17.55 0.54
N VAL A 431 -34.48 17.44 0.24
CA VAL A 431 -35.02 16.40 -0.64
C VAL A 431 -34.45 16.51 -2.04
N MET A 432 -34.49 17.71 -2.61
CA MET A 432 -33.99 17.97 -3.97
C MET A 432 -32.48 17.77 -4.05
N VAL A 433 -31.72 18.26 -3.06
CA VAL A 433 -30.27 18.12 -3.04
C VAL A 433 -29.85 16.66 -2.88
N LEU A 434 -30.54 15.89 -2.04
CA LEU A 434 -30.29 14.46 -1.89
C LEU A 434 -30.62 13.69 -3.18
N ALA A 435 -31.69 14.05 -3.90
CA ALA A 435 -32.01 13.45 -5.20
C ALA A 435 -30.83 13.60 -6.18
N ILE A 436 -30.27 14.82 -6.28
CA ILE A 436 -29.12 15.12 -7.13
C ILE A 436 -27.89 14.33 -6.66
N ILE A 437 -27.60 14.29 -5.36
CA ILE A 437 -26.43 13.59 -4.81
C ILE A 437 -26.52 12.08 -5.09
N PHE A 438 -27.66 11.44 -4.81
CA PHE A 438 -27.85 10.01 -5.09
C PHE A 438 -27.70 9.71 -6.59
N PHE A 439 -28.18 10.61 -7.46
CA PHE A 439 -28.00 10.47 -8.91
C PHE A 439 -26.52 10.58 -9.33
N LEU A 440 -25.78 11.54 -8.76
CA LEU A 440 -24.34 11.69 -9.02
C LEU A 440 -23.54 10.47 -8.55
N LEU A 441 -23.85 9.94 -7.37
CA LEU A 441 -23.24 8.72 -6.84
C LEU A 441 -23.53 7.52 -7.75
N PHE A 442 -24.77 7.34 -8.18
CA PHE A 442 -25.16 6.32 -9.16
C PHE A 442 -24.34 6.45 -10.46
N LEU A 443 -24.30 7.64 -11.04
CA LEU A 443 -23.66 7.88 -12.33
C LEU A 443 -22.16 7.57 -12.25
N GLY A 444 -21.45 8.08 -11.23
CA GLY A 444 -20.03 7.81 -11.11
C GLY A 444 -19.70 6.35 -10.77
N ASN A 445 -20.53 5.68 -9.98
CA ASN A 445 -20.37 4.25 -9.70
C ASN A 445 -20.54 3.38 -10.95
N ILE A 446 -21.52 3.70 -11.79
CA ILE A 446 -21.73 3.03 -13.08
C ILE A 446 -20.59 3.34 -14.05
N LEU A 447 -20.21 4.62 -14.21
CA LEU A 447 -19.17 5.02 -15.15
C LEU A 447 -17.81 4.39 -14.81
N THR A 448 -17.46 4.31 -13.52
CA THR A 448 -16.22 3.65 -13.10
C THR A 448 -16.24 2.15 -13.34
N THR A 449 -17.34 1.48 -13.01
CA THR A 449 -17.51 0.04 -13.28
C THR A 449 -17.48 -0.27 -14.77
N LEU A 450 -18.14 0.55 -15.60
CA LEU A 450 -18.10 0.43 -17.05
C LEU A 450 -16.71 0.69 -17.62
N SER A 451 -15.95 1.62 -17.05
CA SER A 451 -14.57 1.89 -17.47
C SER A 451 -13.68 0.66 -17.22
N VAL A 452 -13.81 0.04 -16.05
CA VAL A 452 -13.10 -1.20 -15.69
C VAL A 452 -13.53 -2.37 -16.59
N LEU A 453 -14.82 -2.48 -16.90
CA LEU A 453 -15.34 -3.50 -17.82
C LEU A 453 -14.84 -3.28 -19.26
N ARG A 454 -14.82 -2.04 -19.74
CA ARG A 454 -14.34 -1.68 -21.08
C ARG A 454 -12.87 -2.01 -21.25
N GLU A 455 -12.05 -1.73 -20.24
CA GLU A 455 -10.64 -2.10 -20.25
C GLU A 455 -10.47 -3.62 -20.30
N LYS A 456 -11.28 -4.36 -19.53
CA LYS A 456 -11.27 -5.83 -19.59
C LYS A 456 -11.63 -6.38 -20.95
N LEU A 457 -12.65 -5.81 -21.61
CA LEU A 457 -13.03 -6.19 -22.98
C LEU A 457 -11.95 -5.87 -24.02
N ARG A 458 -11.07 -4.91 -23.72
CA ARG A 458 -9.94 -4.50 -24.58
C ARG A 458 -8.64 -5.26 -24.29
N GLU A 459 -8.55 -6.00 -23.18
CA GLU A 459 -7.40 -6.85 -22.90
C GLU A 459 -7.31 -7.95 -23.97
N LYS A 460 -6.26 -7.89 -24.78
CA LYS A 460 -5.94 -8.97 -25.71
C LYS A 460 -5.57 -10.22 -24.90
N PRO A 461 -6.01 -11.43 -25.31
CA PRO A 461 -5.55 -12.65 -24.66
C PRO A 461 -4.01 -12.69 -24.68
N PRO A 462 -3.38 -13.28 -23.65
CA PRO A 462 -1.92 -13.35 -23.59
C PRO A 462 -1.37 -13.96 -24.89
N PRO A 463 -0.23 -13.46 -25.40
CA PRO A 463 0.36 -13.97 -26.64
C PRO A 463 0.51 -15.49 -26.56
N THR A 464 0.14 -16.18 -27.64
CA THR A 464 0.19 -17.65 -27.78
C THR A 464 1.50 -18.27 -27.28
N LEU A 465 2.60 -17.53 -27.39
CA LEU A 465 3.93 -17.84 -26.83
C LEU A 465 3.96 -18.17 -25.32
N LEU A 466 3.16 -17.52 -24.48
CA LEU A 466 3.08 -17.85 -23.04
C LEU A 466 2.34 -19.17 -22.81
N LYS A 467 1.33 -19.46 -23.63
CA LYS A 467 0.58 -20.71 -23.61
C LYS A 467 1.45 -21.88 -24.09
N GLU A 468 2.26 -21.66 -25.13
CA GLU A 468 3.26 -22.60 -25.63
C GLU A 468 4.40 -22.84 -24.62
N LYS A 469 4.93 -21.78 -24.00
CA LYS A 469 5.94 -21.93 -22.93
C LYS A 469 5.40 -22.69 -21.72
N TYR A 470 4.16 -22.44 -21.31
CA TYR A 470 3.53 -23.19 -20.22
C TYR A 470 3.30 -24.66 -20.58
N GLN A 471 2.83 -24.92 -21.82
CA GLN A 471 2.68 -26.30 -22.31
C GLN A 471 4.04 -27.00 -22.42
N SER A 472 5.09 -26.34 -22.92
CA SER A 472 6.42 -26.95 -23.00
C SER A 472 7.00 -27.24 -21.62
N LEU A 473 6.82 -26.33 -20.65
CA LEU A 473 7.24 -26.55 -19.26
C LEU A 473 6.49 -27.72 -18.62
N LYS A 474 5.17 -27.81 -18.85
CA LYS A 474 4.33 -28.91 -18.35
C LYS A 474 4.76 -30.26 -18.94
N THR A 475 5.03 -30.30 -20.24
CA THR A 475 5.54 -31.51 -20.93
C THR A 475 6.93 -31.88 -20.44
N PHE A 476 7.83 -30.90 -20.23
CA PHE A 476 9.16 -31.12 -19.69
C PHE A 476 9.13 -31.69 -18.26
N LEU A 477 8.32 -31.11 -17.38
CA LEU A 477 8.18 -31.59 -16.00
C LEU A 477 7.55 -32.98 -15.95
N SER A 478 6.52 -33.26 -16.77
CA SER A 478 5.91 -34.59 -16.87
C SER A 478 6.90 -35.65 -17.36
N THR A 479 7.72 -35.30 -18.36
CA THR A 479 8.73 -36.21 -18.93
C THR A 479 9.84 -36.52 -17.92
N ASN A 480 10.29 -35.51 -17.16
CA ASN A 480 11.31 -35.71 -16.12
C ASN A 480 10.77 -36.50 -14.93
N TYR A 481 9.51 -36.29 -14.54
CA TYR A 481 8.85 -37.11 -13.52
C TYR A 481 8.80 -38.58 -13.95
N HIS A 482 8.39 -38.87 -15.19
CA HIS A 482 8.35 -40.23 -15.74
C HIS A 482 9.73 -40.88 -15.89
N ARG A 483 10.78 -40.11 -16.23
CA ARG A 483 12.15 -40.63 -16.24
C ARG A 483 12.63 -40.99 -14.83
N ARG A 484 12.32 -40.16 -13.83
CA ARG A 484 12.73 -40.39 -12.45
C ARG A 484 12.02 -41.59 -11.83
N THR A 485 10.72 -41.78 -12.11
CA THR A 485 10.00 -42.98 -11.65
C THR A 485 10.48 -44.25 -12.36
N ARG A 486 10.79 -44.19 -13.66
CA ARG A 486 11.39 -45.33 -14.37
C ARG A 486 12.78 -45.69 -13.85
N SER A 487 13.64 -44.71 -13.54
CA SER A 487 14.96 -45.02 -13.00
C SER A 487 14.85 -45.70 -11.63
N ILE A 488 13.97 -45.19 -10.75
CA ILE A 488 13.73 -45.81 -9.43
C ILE A 488 13.24 -47.26 -9.58
N HIS A 489 12.33 -47.53 -10.52
CA HIS A 489 11.83 -48.88 -10.76
C HIS A 489 12.91 -49.82 -11.34
N GLN A 490 13.79 -49.29 -12.18
CA GLN A 490 14.89 -50.04 -12.79
C GLN A 490 16.03 -50.34 -11.79
N TYR A 491 16.26 -49.45 -10.82
CA TYR A 491 17.17 -49.70 -9.69
C TYR A 491 16.61 -50.75 -8.72
N GLY A 492 15.33 -50.65 -8.35
CA GLY A 492 14.68 -51.67 -7.50
C GLY A 492 14.74 -53.07 -8.12
N HIS A 493 14.46 -53.19 -9.42
CA HIS A 493 14.50 -54.48 -10.11
C HIS A 493 15.92 -55.08 -10.23
N ARG A 494 16.98 -54.25 -10.18
CA ARG A 494 18.38 -54.70 -10.12
C ARG A 494 18.76 -55.18 -8.73
N GLU A 495 18.33 -54.50 -7.69
CA GLU A 495 18.56 -54.93 -6.30
C GLU A 495 17.85 -56.26 -6.00
N ASP A 496 16.62 -56.43 -6.47
CA ASP A 496 15.87 -57.68 -6.29
C ASP A 496 16.54 -58.87 -6.99
N ARG A 497 17.09 -58.67 -8.21
CA ARG A 497 17.87 -59.71 -8.89
C ARG A 497 19.17 -60.04 -8.16
N GLN A 498 19.85 -59.05 -7.58
CA GLN A 498 21.07 -59.28 -6.81
C GLN A 498 20.79 -60.04 -5.51
N ARG A 499 19.65 -59.76 -4.85
CA ARG A 499 19.18 -60.52 -3.68
C ARG A 499 18.83 -61.97 -4.03
N LEU A 500 18.07 -62.19 -5.11
CA LEU A 500 17.75 -63.54 -5.60
C LEU A 500 19.01 -64.36 -5.96
N ASN A 501 20.01 -63.74 -6.58
CA ASN A 501 21.28 -64.42 -6.88
C ASN A 501 22.08 -64.73 -5.60
N LYS A 502 22.02 -63.88 -4.58
CA LYS A 502 22.68 -64.11 -3.29
C LYS A 502 22.01 -65.25 -2.51
N ASP A 503 20.68 -65.29 -2.50
CA ASP A 503 19.91 -66.35 -1.85
C ASP A 503 20.10 -67.70 -2.54
N ASN A 504 20.20 -67.72 -3.87
CA ASN A 504 20.53 -68.93 -4.64
C ASN A 504 21.95 -69.44 -4.35
N ASN A 505 22.95 -68.55 -4.27
CA ASN A 505 24.30 -68.95 -3.86
C ASN A 505 24.35 -69.49 -2.43
N THR A 506 23.56 -68.92 -1.52
CA THR A 506 23.53 -69.35 -0.11
C THR A 506 22.86 -70.73 0.06
N LYS A 507 21.87 -71.06 -0.80
CA LYS A 507 21.26 -72.41 -0.87
C LYS A 507 22.15 -73.47 -1.51
N ILE A 508 23.10 -73.08 -2.37
CA ILE A 508 24.06 -74.02 -2.98
C ILE A 508 25.15 -74.37 -1.95
N THR A 509 25.60 -73.41 -1.15
CA THR A 509 26.60 -73.65 -0.09
C THR A 509 26.06 -74.45 1.10
N SER A 510 24.74 -74.46 1.35
CA SER A 510 24.14 -75.22 2.46
C SER A 510 23.76 -76.67 2.11
N LYS A 511 24.20 -77.18 0.95
CA LYS A 511 23.95 -78.55 0.49
C LYS A 511 25.22 -79.41 0.40
N GLU A 512 26.37 -78.86 0.78
CA GLU A 512 27.67 -79.53 0.77
C GLU A 512 28.23 -79.83 2.18
N ASP A 513 27.43 -79.66 3.25
CA ASP A 513 27.78 -80.08 4.62
C ASP A 513 26.91 -81.25 5.12
#